data_AF-A0AAE0KB60-F1
#
_entry.id   AF-A0AAE0KB60-F1
#
_cell.length_a   1.000
_cell.length_b   1.000
_cell.length_c   1.000
_cell.angle_alpha   90.00
_cell.angle_beta   90.00
_cell.angle_gamma   90.00
#
_symmetry.space_group_name_H-M   'P 1'
#
loop_
_entity.id
_entity.type
_entity.pdbx_description
1 polymer ?
#
loop_
_entity_poly.entity_id
_entity_poly.type
_entity_poly.pdbx_seq_one_letter_code
_entity_poly.pdbx_strand_id
1 'polypeptide(L)'
;MDESMDPAEAEPPTGVTSAASTAPTSPHQSGPSPPPPPPPPPPPLPQPPPQAHASPPPAGNFLHGLIGGGFPDTVRNSISSFASHHDPRSRKGKGRAPDVEKGEAGDKSLSMPQAPKKQLHLLTLPPELQLMILRRLNFADIERLRRTCKQLRALASPSQIRTLMGPMQLQMQLLGHCKTCLLHDPFRSRLLLSSSSDPGYPLASRCIDCALQLGDPPIRVGRKIDLANYDTVWVCRWCGTPITEGAAYGNEQFHRTCYKSYNDALFFFFVLGWLQLSLGIVGAALAFRYFRDAVLVFAPTLTSFLLLWVCLGFLVFRGNRRKTYHWTLFLELAILALWIPPVYYISTDMINFPENPVPRSTIAALVMFGLNMFFRLLNILGNVVLFCEYDMTRIHRPNVPRWRKACHPGFALLVFWTYPQTLERKYPPDYN
;
A
#
# COMPACT_ATOMS: atom_id res chain seq x y z
N MET A 1 -46.02 70.56 7.10
CA MET A 1 -44.78 69.87 6.69
C MET A 1 -45.11 68.38 6.66
N ASP A 2 -45.81 67.86 5.66
CA ASP A 2 -45.70 68.01 4.17
C ASP A 2 -44.46 67.22 3.68
N GLU A 3 -44.46 66.37 2.64
CA GLU A 3 -45.49 65.81 1.72
C GLU A 3 -44.83 64.62 0.93
N SER A 4 -45.49 63.69 0.21
CA SER A 4 -46.91 63.22 0.11
C SER A 4 -47.02 61.85 -0.62
N MET A 5 -48.18 61.19 -0.43
CA MET A 5 -48.94 60.31 -1.36
C MET A 5 -48.27 59.20 -2.21
N ASP A 6 -48.53 57.94 -1.82
CA ASP A 6 -49.22 56.84 -2.56
C ASP A 6 -49.90 57.14 -3.94
N PRO A 7 -50.33 56.12 -4.75
CA PRO A 7 -49.87 54.72 -4.93
C PRO A 7 -49.97 54.24 -6.43
N ALA A 8 -50.27 52.95 -6.68
CA ALA A 8 -50.80 52.31 -7.92
C ALA A 8 -49.79 51.99 -9.06
N GLU A 9 -50.00 51.05 -10.00
CA GLU A 9 -51.12 50.12 -10.26
C GLU A 9 -50.73 48.84 -11.08
N ALA A 10 -51.62 47.83 -11.05
CA ALA A 10 -51.93 46.82 -12.10
C ALA A 10 -51.02 45.60 -12.45
N GLU A 11 -51.60 44.40 -12.23
CA GLU A 11 -51.46 43.15 -13.02
C GLU A 11 -52.58 43.07 -14.11
N PRO A 12 -52.74 42.02 -14.97
CA PRO A 12 -51.88 40.85 -15.29
C PRO A 12 -51.42 40.85 -16.80
N PRO A 13 -52.02 40.16 -17.82
CA PRO A 13 -52.34 38.74 -17.98
C PRO A 13 -51.80 38.01 -19.25
N THR A 14 -51.33 36.77 -19.04
CA THR A 14 -51.41 35.55 -19.89
C THR A 14 -51.34 35.58 -21.43
N GLY A 15 -50.44 34.76 -22.00
CA GLY A 15 -50.54 34.20 -23.36
C GLY A 15 -49.25 34.29 -24.19
N VAL A 16 -48.95 33.43 -25.19
CA VAL A 16 -49.51 32.13 -25.66
C VAL A 16 -48.32 31.32 -26.25
N THR A 17 -48.48 30.00 -26.38
CA THR A 17 -47.52 29.05 -27.00
C THR A 17 -47.15 29.34 -28.46
N SER A 18 -45.91 29.04 -28.86
CA SER A 18 -45.61 28.30 -30.11
C SER A 18 -44.15 27.81 -30.19
N ALA A 19 -43.88 26.88 -31.11
CA ALA A 19 -42.56 26.27 -31.36
C ALA A 19 -42.15 26.42 -32.86
N ALA A 20 -41.12 25.69 -33.27
CA ALA A 20 -40.34 25.76 -34.52
C ALA A 20 -39.23 26.85 -34.50
N SER A 21 -37.95 26.59 -34.81
CA SER A 21 -37.25 25.61 -35.68
C SER A 21 -37.04 26.09 -37.13
N THR A 22 -35.94 26.82 -37.36
CA THR A 22 -35.07 26.69 -38.55
C THR A 22 -33.73 27.43 -38.33
N ALA A 23 -32.63 26.88 -38.86
CA ALA A 23 -31.43 27.63 -39.25
C ALA A 23 -31.44 27.79 -40.79
N PRO A 24 -30.67 28.73 -41.40
CA PRO A 24 -29.32 28.33 -41.84
C PRO A 24 -28.23 29.45 -41.96
N THR A 25 -26.96 29.01 -42.00
CA THR A 25 -25.75 29.56 -42.68
C THR A 25 -25.52 31.09 -42.90
N SER A 26 -24.41 31.60 -42.32
CA SER A 26 -23.18 32.19 -42.95
C SER A 26 -23.27 33.01 -44.26
N PRO A 27 -22.44 34.09 -44.49
CA PRO A 27 -20.96 34.01 -44.37
C PRO A 27 -20.12 35.30 -44.05
N HIS A 28 -18.81 35.07 -43.86
CA HIS A 28 -17.61 35.93 -44.10
C HIS A 28 -17.56 37.46 -43.85
N GLN A 29 -16.53 37.88 -43.09
CA GLN A 29 -15.62 39.01 -43.42
C GLN A 29 -14.23 38.79 -42.77
N SER A 30 -13.18 39.50 -43.21
CA SER A 30 -11.78 39.09 -42.92
C SER A 30 -10.69 40.18 -43.00
N GLY A 31 -9.77 40.18 -42.02
CA GLY A 31 -8.43 40.83 -42.06
C GLY A 31 -8.34 42.23 -41.39
N PRO A 32 -7.12 42.78 -41.15
CA PRO A 32 -5.78 42.22 -41.38
C PRO A 32 -4.85 42.17 -40.13
N SER A 33 -3.61 41.72 -40.32
CA SER A 33 -2.44 41.74 -39.38
C SER A 33 -1.15 41.90 -40.26
N PRO A 34 0.12 42.02 -39.78
CA PRO A 34 0.76 41.68 -38.50
C PRO A 34 1.19 42.97 -37.73
N PRO A 35 2.43 43.29 -37.24
CA PRO A 35 3.77 42.64 -37.27
C PRO A 35 4.23 41.99 -35.93
N PRO A 36 5.31 41.17 -35.93
CA PRO A 36 5.92 40.60 -34.72
C PRO A 36 7.16 41.38 -34.19
N PRO A 37 7.50 41.29 -32.89
CA PRO A 37 8.74 41.84 -32.31
C PRO A 37 9.97 40.91 -32.53
N PRO A 38 11.21 41.44 -32.45
CA PRO A 38 12.46 40.68 -32.66
C PRO A 38 12.86 39.77 -31.49
N PRO A 39 13.74 38.77 -31.71
CA PRO A 39 14.10 37.75 -30.73
C PRO A 39 15.17 38.19 -29.70
N PRO A 40 15.23 37.54 -28.52
CA PRO A 40 16.26 37.77 -27.51
C PRO A 40 17.63 37.11 -27.85
N PRO A 41 18.75 37.58 -27.26
CA PRO A 41 20.10 37.06 -27.52
C PRO A 41 20.38 35.70 -26.84
N PRO A 42 21.35 34.91 -27.35
CA PRO A 42 21.67 33.57 -26.85
C PRO A 42 22.55 33.55 -25.59
N PRO A 43 22.47 32.49 -24.76
CA PRO A 43 23.32 32.31 -23.58
C PRO A 43 24.72 31.75 -23.92
N PRO A 44 25.78 32.06 -23.14
CA PRO A 44 27.13 31.54 -23.32
C PRO A 44 27.32 30.09 -22.81
N LEU A 45 28.42 29.46 -23.26
CA LEU A 45 28.79 28.04 -23.02
C LEU A 45 29.84 27.85 -21.88
N PRO A 46 30.09 26.62 -21.38
CA PRO A 46 30.58 26.38 -20.01
C PRO A 46 32.07 26.03 -19.86
N GLN A 47 32.56 26.00 -18.60
CA GLN A 47 33.81 25.35 -18.18
C GLN A 47 33.69 24.63 -16.80
N PRO A 48 34.63 23.74 -16.41
CA PRO A 48 34.34 22.60 -15.50
C PRO A 48 35.10 22.66 -14.12
N PRO A 49 35.49 21.55 -13.43
CA PRO A 49 35.03 21.24 -12.08
C PRO A 49 36.13 21.31 -10.99
N PRO A 50 35.81 20.96 -9.72
CA PRO A 50 36.50 19.78 -9.16
C PRO A 50 35.66 18.83 -8.26
N GLN A 51 36.03 17.55 -8.33
CA GLN A 51 36.04 16.46 -7.32
C GLN A 51 35.11 16.57 -6.08
N ALA A 52 34.12 15.69 -5.82
CA ALA A 52 34.05 14.21 -5.77
C ALA A 52 34.25 13.61 -4.34
N HIS A 53 33.28 12.79 -3.89
CA HIS A 53 33.47 11.85 -2.77
C HIS A 53 32.60 10.58 -2.90
N ALA A 54 33.25 9.43 -2.68
CA ALA A 54 32.74 8.12 -2.22
C ALA A 54 31.39 7.58 -2.76
N SER A 55 31.48 6.56 -3.62
CA SER A 55 30.37 5.67 -4.00
C SER A 55 30.39 4.32 -3.24
N PRO A 56 29.22 3.70 -2.99
CA PRO A 56 29.11 2.25 -2.77
C PRO A 56 29.15 1.49 -4.12
N PRO A 57 29.47 0.18 -4.15
CA PRO A 57 29.97 -0.49 -5.35
C PRO A 57 28.88 -0.83 -6.41
N PRO A 58 29.18 -0.65 -7.72
CA PRO A 58 28.22 -0.93 -8.78
C PRO A 58 28.17 -2.42 -9.17
N ALA A 59 26.97 -3.00 -9.15
CA ALA A 59 26.68 -4.24 -9.89
C ALA A 59 26.60 -4.03 -11.42
N GLY A 60 26.70 -2.77 -11.89
CA GLY A 60 26.44 -2.36 -13.27
C GLY A 60 27.42 -2.91 -14.32
N ASN A 61 28.70 -3.11 -14.00
CA ASN A 61 29.71 -3.40 -15.03
C ASN A 61 29.45 -4.70 -15.81
N PHE A 62 28.81 -5.70 -15.19
CA PHE A 62 28.39 -6.90 -15.89
C PHE A 62 27.20 -6.64 -16.83
N LEU A 63 26.22 -5.87 -16.36
CA LEU A 63 25.01 -5.51 -17.10
C LEU A 63 25.32 -4.61 -18.31
N HIS A 64 26.08 -3.53 -18.13
CA HIS A 64 26.55 -2.70 -19.24
C HIS A 64 27.36 -3.52 -20.25
N GLY A 65 28.16 -4.48 -19.79
CA GLY A 65 28.89 -5.43 -20.64
C GLY A 65 28.00 -6.38 -21.47
N LEU A 66 26.73 -6.57 -21.10
CA LEU A 66 25.75 -7.36 -21.86
C LEU A 66 24.85 -6.48 -22.75
N ILE A 67 24.64 -5.22 -22.38
CA ILE A 67 23.67 -4.29 -22.99
C ILE A 67 24.30 -3.38 -24.05
N GLY A 68 25.61 -3.10 -23.96
CA GLY A 68 26.24 -1.96 -24.66
C GLY A 68 26.24 -1.97 -26.20
N GLY A 69 25.57 -0.96 -26.77
CA GLY A 69 26.01 -0.20 -27.95
C GLY A 69 26.51 1.17 -27.49
N GLY A 70 27.60 1.70 -28.07
CA GLY A 70 28.47 2.67 -27.37
C GLY A 70 28.32 4.16 -27.71
N PHE A 71 28.86 4.98 -26.80
CA PHE A 71 29.68 6.19 -26.99
C PHE A 71 30.50 6.38 -25.66
N PRO A 72 31.52 7.25 -25.55
CA PRO A 72 32.80 6.83 -24.95
C PRO A 72 33.17 7.55 -23.63
N ASP A 73 34.13 6.95 -22.91
CA ASP A 73 35.23 7.55 -22.09
C ASP A 73 34.93 8.70 -21.08
N THR A 74 35.55 8.77 -19.89
CA THR A 74 36.84 8.21 -19.45
C THR A 74 36.97 8.03 -17.91
N VAL A 75 37.99 7.29 -17.45
CA VAL A 75 38.65 7.33 -16.11
C VAL A 75 37.91 6.79 -14.85
N ARG A 76 38.23 5.52 -14.53
CA ARG A 76 38.77 4.95 -13.25
C ARG A 76 38.89 5.88 -12.01
N ASN A 77 38.69 5.46 -10.77
CA ASN A 77 39.36 4.36 -10.02
C ASN A 77 38.59 4.08 -8.69
N SER A 78 38.49 2.85 -8.14
CA SER A 78 39.45 2.14 -7.24
C SER A 78 39.71 2.88 -5.89
N ILE A 79 39.72 2.26 -4.68
CA ILE A 79 39.82 0.84 -4.29
C ILE A 79 39.36 0.60 -2.81
N SER A 80 38.94 -0.63 -2.45
CA SER A 80 38.78 -1.17 -1.06
C SER A 80 37.69 -0.53 -0.15
N SER A 81 37.40 -0.98 1.08
CA SER A 81 37.95 -2.10 1.90
C SER A 81 36.90 -2.63 2.91
N PHE A 82 36.89 -3.96 3.15
CA PHE A 82 36.33 -4.63 4.36
C PHE A 82 34.82 -4.42 4.67
N ALA A 83 34.15 -5.18 5.54
CA ALA A 83 34.23 -6.61 5.92
C ALA A 83 32.92 -6.95 6.68
N SER A 84 32.82 -8.15 7.27
CA SER A 84 31.82 -8.50 8.31
C SER A 84 30.36 -8.70 7.82
N HIS A 85 29.56 -9.65 8.33
CA HIS A 85 29.85 -10.89 9.07
C HIS A 85 28.65 -11.86 8.86
N HIS A 86 28.81 -13.10 9.35
CA HIS A 86 27.81 -13.99 9.97
C HIS A 86 26.37 -13.43 10.22
N ASP A 87 25.27 -14.19 10.17
CA ASP A 87 25.04 -15.66 10.11
C ASP A 87 23.57 -15.93 9.67
N PRO A 88 23.10 -17.19 9.51
CA PRO A 88 22.32 -17.74 10.63
C PRO A 88 22.51 -19.24 10.92
N ARG A 89 23.14 -19.52 12.07
CA ARG A 89 22.81 -20.55 13.08
C ARG A 89 21.75 -21.57 12.60
N SER A 90 22.17 -22.78 12.22
CA SER A 90 22.48 -23.87 13.15
C SER A 90 21.29 -24.23 14.07
N ARG A 91 20.64 -25.37 13.77
CA ARG A 91 19.63 -26.00 14.63
C ARG A 91 20.33 -27.02 15.53
N LYS A 92 19.98 -26.99 16.82
CA LYS A 92 20.73 -27.60 17.93
C LYS A 92 20.44 -29.10 18.07
N GLY A 93 21.47 -29.94 18.01
CA GLY A 93 21.42 -31.37 18.34
C GLY A 93 22.75 -31.81 18.94
N LYS A 94 22.74 -32.50 20.09
CA LYS A 94 23.95 -32.78 20.89
C LYS A 94 23.91 -34.17 21.52
N GLY A 95 24.85 -35.01 21.08
CA GLY A 95 25.29 -36.24 21.71
C GLY A 95 26.34 -36.89 20.82
N ARG A 96 27.32 -37.66 21.27
CA ARG A 96 27.92 -37.96 22.58
C ARG A 96 28.90 -39.08 22.21
N ALA A 97 30.21 -38.86 22.26
CA ALA A 97 31.15 -39.97 22.11
C ALA A 97 31.03 -40.91 23.33
N PRO A 98 31.11 -42.22 23.07
CA PRO A 98 32.24 -43.04 23.52
C PRO A 98 32.75 -43.93 22.37
N ASP A 99 33.84 -44.70 22.49
CA ASP A 99 34.97 -44.66 23.42
C ASP A 99 36.23 -45.24 22.73
N VAL A 100 37.36 -45.31 23.45
CA VAL A 100 38.56 -46.05 22.99
C VAL A 100 38.32 -47.56 23.11
N GLU A 101 38.59 -48.31 22.03
CA GLU A 101 38.80 -49.75 22.12
C GLU A 101 40.07 -50.17 21.36
N LYS A 102 40.65 -51.31 21.79
CA LYS A 102 42.04 -51.69 21.53
C LYS A 102 42.09 -53.08 20.93
N GLY A 103 42.56 -53.21 19.68
CA GLY A 103 42.64 -54.49 18.97
C GLY A 103 43.93 -54.63 18.16
N GLU A 104 44.79 -55.55 18.58
CA GLU A 104 45.95 -56.01 17.81
C GLU A 104 45.57 -57.27 17.02
N ALA A 105 45.68 -57.22 15.70
CA ALA A 105 45.96 -58.36 14.84
C ALA A 105 46.42 -57.82 13.48
N GLY A 106 47.40 -58.46 12.85
CA GLY A 106 47.87 -58.05 11.52
C GLY A 106 47.15 -58.78 10.40
N ASP A 107 47.15 -58.18 9.22
CA ASP A 107 47.39 -58.97 8.01
C ASP A 107 48.23 -58.16 7.00
N LYS A 108 49.15 -58.84 6.30
CA LYS A 108 50.09 -58.24 5.33
C LYS A 108 49.63 -58.48 3.90
N SER A 109 48.42 -58.06 3.56
CA SER A 109 47.95 -58.04 2.16
C SER A 109 48.51 -56.82 1.41
N LEU A 110 49.08 -57.02 0.22
CA LEU A 110 49.66 -55.93 -0.58
C LEU A 110 48.58 -55.03 -1.21
N SER A 111 48.19 -53.97 -0.50
CA SER A 111 47.46 -52.86 -1.12
C SER A 111 48.39 -52.08 -2.05
N MET A 112 48.24 -52.31 -3.36
CA MET A 112 48.70 -51.40 -4.42
C MET A 112 48.46 -49.93 -4.02
N PRO A 113 49.37 -48.99 -4.33
CA PRO A 113 49.11 -47.56 -4.12
C PRO A 113 47.84 -47.15 -4.87
N GLN A 114 46.75 -46.93 -4.14
CA GLN A 114 45.56 -46.32 -4.73
C GLN A 114 45.95 -44.90 -5.10
N ALA A 115 46.17 -44.66 -6.39
CA ALA A 115 46.34 -43.32 -6.93
C ALA A 115 45.20 -42.45 -6.36
N PRO A 116 45.51 -41.31 -5.71
CA PRO A 116 44.54 -40.59 -4.91
C PRO A 116 43.33 -40.26 -5.78
N LYS A 117 42.13 -40.70 -5.35
CA LYS A 117 40.87 -40.50 -6.08
C LYS A 117 40.69 -39.01 -6.34
N LYS A 118 41.09 -38.58 -7.54
CA LYS A 118 41.37 -37.18 -7.86
C LYS A 118 40.06 -36.43 -7.81
N GLN A 119 39.85 -35.67 -6.73
CA GLN A 119 38.55 -35.07 -6.44
C GLN A 119 38.13 -34.19 -7.61
N LEU A 120 37.05 -34.60 -8.30
CA LEU A 120 36.59 -33.98 -9.53
C LEU A 120 36.00 -32.61 -9.23
N HIS A 121 36.86 -31.59 -9.27
CA HIS A 121 36.50 -30.22 -9.00
C HIS A 121 35.96 -29.56 -10.28
N LEU A 122 34.94 -28.69 -10.17
CA LEU A 122 34.29 -28.05 -11.33
C LEU A 122 35.29 -27.35 -12.28
N LEU A 123 36.34 -26.76 -11.70
CA LEU A 123 37.41 -26.04 -12.43
C LEU A 123 38.38 -26.97 -13.18
N THR A 124 38.36 -28.28 -12.93
CA THR A 124 39.19 -29.29 -13.58
C THR A 124 38.51 -30.01 -14.74
N LEU A 125 37.23 -29.69 -15.02
CA LEU A 125 36.55 -30.11 -16.23
C LEU A 125 37.15 -29.42 -17.48
N PRO A 126 37.17 -30.08 -18.65
CA PRO A 126 37.44 -29.41 -19.93
C PRO A 126 36.52 -28.18 -20.15
N PRO A 127 37.03 -27.08 -20.74
CA PRO A 127 36.28 -25.84 -20.87
C PRO A 127 34.99 -25.98 -21.69
N GLU A 128 34.91 -26.96 -22.59
CA GLU A 128 33.72 -27.32 -23.36
C GLU A 128 32.58 -27.75 -22.44
N LEU A 129 32.87 -28.60 -21.44
CA LEU A 129 31.89 -29.01 -20.43
C LEU A 129 31.52 -27.85 -19.51
N GLN A 130 32.48 -26.97 -19.15
CA GLN A 130 32.17 -25.77 -18.37
C GLN A 130 31.24 -24.81 -19.16
N LEU A 131 31.42 -24.67 -20.47
CA LEU A 131 30.53 -23.90 -21.37
C LEU A 131 29.16 -24.57 -21.56
N MET A 132 29.10 -25.90 -21.66
CA MET A 132 27.82 -26.64 -21.67
C MET A 132 27.03 -26.45 -20.38
N ILE A 133 27.70 -26.43 -19.23
CA ILE A 133 27.08 -26.11 -17.94
C ILE A 133 26.57 -24.66 -17.93
N LEU A 134 27.40 -23.68 -18.34
CA LEU A 134 26.98 -22.28 -18.46
C LEU A 134 25.73 -22.10 -19.34
N ARG A 135 25.63 -22.82 -20.47
CA ARG A 135 24.47 -22.76 -21.37
C ARG A 135 23.17 -23.33 -20.76
N ARG A 136 23.26 -24.08 -19.65
CA ARG A 136 22.10 -24.62 -18.91
C ARG A 136 21.71 -23.77 -17.68
N LEU A 137 22.55 -22.84 -17.25
CA LEU A 137 22.26 -21.95 -16.13
C LEU A 137 21.41 -20.75 -16.58
N ASN A 138 20.57 -20.26 -15.67
CA ASN A 138 19.87 -18.99 -15.84
C ASN A 138 20.82 -17.79 -15.60
N PHE A 139 20.39 -16.60 -15.99
CA PHE A 139 21.18 -15.38 -15.82
C PHE A 139 21.65 -15.12 -14.38
N ALA A 140 20.79 -15.33 -13.37
CA ALA A 140 21.16 -15.12 -11.97
C ALA A 140 22.24 -16.07 -11.47
N ASP A 141 22.15 -17.35 -11.81
CA ASP A 141 23.11 -18.36 -11.40
C ASP A 141 24.46 -18.19 -12.11
N ILE A 142 24.48 -17.67 -13.34
CA ILE A 142 25.71 -17.26 -14.01
C ILE A 142 26.36 -16.07 -13.29
N GLU A 143 25.60 -15.04 -12.89
CA GLU A 143 26.15 -13.90 -12.14
C GLU A 143 26.59 -14.30 -10.71
N ARG A 144 25.91 -15.25 -10.07
CA ARG A 144 26.39 -15.87 -8.82
C ARG A 144 27.70 -16.62 -9.05
N LEU A 145 27.79 -17.45 -10.09
CA LEU A 145 28.98 -18.21 -10.45
C LEU A 145 30.18 -17.30 -10.74
N ARG A 146 29.97 -16.18 -11.45
CA ARG A 146 30.96 -15.13 -11.70
C ARG A 146 31.45 -14.43 -10.43
N ARG A 147 30.70 -14.46 -9.33
CA ARG A 147 31.14 -13.92 -8.04
C ARG A 147 32.07 -14.86 -7.28
N THR A 148 31.96 -16.18 -7.48
CA THR A 148 32.73 -17.18 -6.71
C THR A 148 34.24 -17.15 -6.95
N CYS A 149 34.73 -17.17 -8.20
CA CYS A 149 36.16 -17.20 -8.49
C CYS A 149 36.57 -16.44 -9.77
N LYS A 150 37.87 -16.13 -9.90
CA LYS A 150 38.43 -15.40 -11.05
C LYS A 150 38.31 -16.18 -12.36
N GLN A 151 38.52 -17.49 -12.36
CA GLN A 151 38.46 -18.35 -13.55
C GLN A 151 37.05 -18.40 -14.14
N LEU A 152 36.03 -18.62 -13.31
CA LEU A 152 34.62 -18.63 -13.72
C LEU A 152 34.15 -17.23 -14.19
N ARG A 153 34.67 -16.15 -13.58
CA ARG A 153 34.44 -14.78 -14.03
C ARG A 153 35.03 -14.49 -15.42
N ALA A 154 36.15 -15.12 -15.75
CA ALA A 154 36.78 -15.03 -17.07
C ALA A 154 36.05 -15.89 -18.10
N LEU A 155 35.70 -17.14 -17.78
CA LEU A 155 34.95 -18.08 -18.63
C LEU A 155 33.54 -17.59 -18.99
N ALA A 156 32.85 -16.98 -18.02
CA ALA A 156 31.52 -16.42 -18.20
C ALA A 156 31.58 -14.90 -18.48
N SER A 157 32.48 -14.44 -19.35
CA SER A 157 32.58 -13.02 -19.70
C SER A 157 31.34 -12.52 -20.47
N PRO A 158 31.04 -11.20 -20.47
CA PRO A 158 29.84 -10.68 -21.13
C PRO A 158 29.80 -10.94 -22.64
N SER A 159 30.96 -10.94 -23.30
CA SER A 159 31.10 -11.29 -24.72
C SER A 159 30.84 -12.77 -24.96
N GLN A 160 31.47 -13.66 -24.18
CA GLN A 160 31.24 -15.11 -24.27
C GLN A 160 29.78 -15.48 -24.00
N ILE A 161 29.10 -14.84 -23.04
CA ILE A 161 27.67 -15.06 -22.77
C ILE A 161 26.81 -14.64 -23.96
N ARG A 162 27.09 -13.46 -24.56
CA ARG A 162 26.40 -13.01 -25.78
C ARG A 162 26.58 -14.00 -26.94
N THR A 163 27.76 -14.58 -27.12
CA THR A 163 28.04 -15.60 -28.13
C THR A 163 27.39 -16.97 -27.81
N LEU A 164 27.39 -17.39 -26.53
CA LEU A 164 26.93 -18.72 -26.08
C LEU A 164 25.40 -18.86 -26.08
N MET A 165 24.68 -17.77 -25.82
CA MET A 165 23.20 -17.74 -25.83
C MET A 165 22.62 -17.17 -27.13
N GLY A 166 23.35 -16.27 -27.80
CA GLY A 166 22.79 -15.40 -28.83
C GLY A 166 21.90 -14.29 -28.25
N PRO A 167 21.61 -13.24 -29.03
CA PRO A 167 20.97 -12.01 -28.53
C PRO A 167 19.54 -12.25 -28.02
N MET A 168 18.72 -12.99 -28.77
CA MET A 168 17.31 -13.22 -28.43
C MET A 168 17.13 -14.04 -27.16
N GLN A 169 17.91 -15.12 -26.97
CA GLN A 169 17.83 -15.94 -25.75
C GLN A 169 18.34 -15.18 -24.52
N LEU A 170 19.41 -14.37 -24.68
CA LEU A 170 19.89 -13.49 -23.62
C LEU A 170 18.85 -12.42 -23.25
N GLN A 171 18.18 -11.80 -24.23
CA GLN A 171 17.12 -10.81 -23.96
C GLN A 171 15.93 -11.45 -23.22
N MET A 172 15.48 -12.63 -23.63
CA MET A 172 14.43 -13.37 -22.92
C MET A 172 14.85 -13.76 -21.49
N GLN A 173 16.10 -14.18 -21.30
CA GLN A 173 16.65 -14.41 -19.96
C GLN A 173 16.62 -13.14 -19.11
N LEU A 174 17.12 -12.01 -19.61
CA LEU A 174 17.16 -10.75 -18.87
C LEU A 174 15.76 -10.22 -18.53
N LEU A 175 14.79 -10.28 -19.45
CA LEU A 175 13.40 -9.89 -19.18
C LEU A 175 12.73 -10.77 -18.10
N GLY A 176 13.11 -12.05 -18.03
CA GLY A 176 12.63 -13.04 -17.06
C GLY A 176 13.30 -13.00 -15.68
N HIS A 177 14.03 -11.94 -15.33
CA HIS A 177 14.69 -11.78 -14.03
C HIS A 177 14.42 -10.42 -13.39
N CYS A 178 14.19 -10.38 -12.08
CA CYS A 178 14.09 -9.12 -11.34
C CYS A 178 15.43 -8.38 -11.27
N LYS A 179 15.49 -7.12 -11.71
CA LYS A 179 16.65 -6.23 -11.63
C LYS A 179 17.30 -6.14 -10.25
N THR A 180 16.51 -6.19 -9.18
CA THR A 180 16.97 -5.94 -7.80
C THR A 180 17.47 -7.20 -7.10
N CYS A 181 16.72 -8.30 -7.13
CA CYS A 181 17.04 -9.53 -6.38
C CYS A 181 17.53 -10.70 -7.26
N LEU A 182 17.54 -10.53 -8.58
CA LEU A 182 17.85 -11.58 -9.57
C LEU A 182 17.00 -12.86 -9.40
N LEU A 183 15.78 -12.74 -8.89
CA LEU A 183 14.81 -13.84 -8.92
C LEU A 183 14.37 -14.08 -10.37
N HIS A 184 14.51 -15.32 -10.83
CA HIS A 184 14.01 -15.78 -12.13
C HIS A 184 12.52 -16.15 -12.03
N ASP A 185 11.71 -15.64 -12.96
CA ASP A 185 10.35 -16.13 -13.20
C ASP A 185 10.24 -16.51 -14.69
N PRO A 186 10.14 -17.82 -15.03
CA PRO A 186 10.04 -18.27 -16.42
C PRO A 186 8.69 -17.90 -17.06
N PHE A 187 7.63 -17.77 -16.26
CA PHE A 187 6.28 -17.41 -16.73
C PHE A 187 6.06 -15.89 -16.76
N ARG A 188 6.95 -15.11 -16.13
CA ARG A 188 6.89 -13.63 -16.01
C ARG A 188 5.63 -13.08 -15.32
N SER A 189 4.86 -13.95 -14.67
CA SER A 189 3.62 -13.70 -13.91
C SER A 189 3.79 -12.93 -12.60
N ARG A 190 5.01 -12.88 -12.04
CA ARG A 190 5.35 -12.19 -10.78
C ARG A 190 6.37 -11.06 -11.00
N LEU A 191 6.61 -10.69 -12.25
CA LEU A 191 7.45 -9.57 -12.68
C LEU A 191 6.57 -8.47 -13.26
N LEU A 192 6.80 -7.21 -12.87
CA LEU A 192 6.16 -6.04 -13.47
C LEU A 192 6.69 -5.80 -14.89
N LEU A 193 5.82 -5.35 -15.79
CA LEU A 193 6.22 -4.84 -17.09
C LEU A 193 7.08 -3.58 -16.91
N SER A 194 8.25 -3.57 -17.54
CA SER A 194 9.15 -2.40 -17.61
C SER A 194 9.10 -1.74 -18.97
N SER A 195 9.33 -0.43 -19.03
CA SER A 195 9.34 0.29 -20.30
C SER A 195 10.59 -0.07 -21.12
N SER A 196 10.49 0.00 -22.45
CA SER A 196 11.68 0.04 -23.32
C SER A 196 12.51 1.31 -23.14
N SER A 197 11.92 2.36 -22.56
CA SER A 197 12.60 3.61 -22.20
C SER A 197 13.34 3.56 -20.85
N ASP A 198 13.28 2.45 -20.11
CA ASP A 198 14.02 2.31 -18.85
C ASP A 198 15.53 2.19 -19.11
N PRO A 199 16.42 2.95 -18.45
CA PRO A 199 17.88 2.90 -18.66
C PRO A 199 18.54 1.60 -18.15
N GLY A 200 17.75 0.62 -17.70
CA GLY A 200 18.21 -0.74 -17.42
C GLY A 200 17.72 -1.79 -18.41
N TYR A 201 16.94 -1.43 -19.43
CA TYR A 201 16.36 -2.37 -20.38
C TYR A 201 17.46 -3.19 -21.10
N PRO A 202 17.32 -4.52 -21.25
CA PRO A 202 16.16 -5.34 -20.93
C PRO A 202 16.03 -5.81 -19.47
N LEU A 203 17.06 -5.68 -18.61
CA LEU A 203 16.94 -5.97 -17.17
C LEU A 203 16.36 -4.77 -16.39
N ALA A 204 15.15 -4.38 -16.78
CA ALA A 204 14.40 -3.30 -16.15
C ALA A 204 13.23 -3.81 -15.26
N SER A 205 12.72 -5.02 -15.53
CA SER A 205 11.61 -5.62 -14.79
C SER A 205 11.95 -5.86 -13.31
N ARG A 206 10.93 -5.78 -12.45
CA ARG A 206 11.04 -5.97 -10.99
C ARG A 206 10.02 -7.00 -10.53
N CYS A 207 10.39 -7.86 -9.58
CA CYS A 207 9.39 -8.72 -8.96
C CYS A 207 8.48 -7.91 -8.02
N ILE A 208 7.27 -8.42 -7.83
CA ILE A 208 6.24 -7.85 -6.94
C ILE A 208 6.82 -7.52 -5.57
N ASP A 209 7.61 -8.42 -4.96
CA ASP A 209 8.21 -8.21 -3.64
C ASP A 209 9.17 -7.02 -3.59
N CYS A 210 10.06 -6.88 -4.57
CA CYS A 210 11.01 -5.77 -4.63
C CYS A 210 10.31 -4.44 -4.95
N ALA A 211 9.25 -4.47 -5.77
CA ALA A 211 8.45 -3.28 -6.05
C ALA A 211 7.64 -2.83 -4.80
N LEU A 212 7.14 -3.78 -4.00
CA LEU A 212 6.50 -3.50 -2.71
C LEU A 212 7.50 -3.01 -1.64
N GLN A 213 8.75 -3.50 -1.65
CA GLN A 213 9.84 -2.99 -0.79
C GLN A 213 10.17 -1.52 -1.11
N LEU A 214 10.30 -1.20 -2.40
CA LEU A 214 10.65 0.14 -2.88
C LEU A 214 9.44 1.10 -2.88
N GLY A 215 8.22 0.57 -2.75
CA GLY A 215 6.99 1.36 -2.76
C GLY A 215 6.66 1.93 -4.14
N ASP A 216 6.98 1.19 -5.20
CA ASP A 216 7.00 1.67 -6.58
C ASP A 216 5.66 2.28 -7.03
N PRO A 217 5.67 3.46 -7.69
CA PRO A 217 4.47 4.22 -8.02
C PRO A 217 3.37 3.54 -8.85
N PRO A 218 3.60 2.51 -9.70
CA PRO A 218 2.52 1.75 -10.32
C PRO A 218 1.70 0.90 -9.34
N ILE A 219 2.29 0.35 -8.27
CA ILE A 219 1.55 -0.50 -7.32
C ILE A 219 0.70 0.38 -6.40
N ARG A 220 -0.54 0.64 -6.85
CA ARG A 220 -1.56 1.37 -6.09
C ARG A 220 -2.82 0.53 -5.93
N VAL A 221 -3.36 0.59 -4.71
CA VAL A 221 -4.53 -0.16 -4.24
C VAL A 221 -5.73 0.09 -5.16
N GLY A 222 -6.33 -0.97 -5.71
CA GLY A 222 -7.48 -0.86 -6.61
C GLY A 222 -7.17 -0.31 -8.01
N ARG A 223 -5.89 -0.31 -8.44
CA ARG A 223 -5.48 -0.03 -9.83
C ARG A 223 -5.17 -1.35 -10.56
N LYS A 224 -5.30 -1.37 -11.90
CA LYS A 224 -4.65 -2.39 -12.75
C LYS A 224 -3.16 -2.08 -12.92
N ILE A 225 -2.36 -3.13 -13.03
CA ILE A 225 -0.94 -3.08 -13.40
C ILE A 225 -0.64 -4.18 -14.41
N ASP A 226 0.36 -3.95 -15.27
CA ASP A 226 0.73 -4.88 -16.33
C ASP A 226 1.95 -5.71 -15.89
N LEU A 227 1.87 -7.02 -16.13
CA LEU A 227 2.93 -7.98 -15.84
C LEU A 227 3.85 -8.18 -17.05
N ALA A 228 5.05 -8.71 -16.84
CA ALA A 228 6.05 -8.91 -17.91
C ALA A 228 5.71 -10.08 -18.86
N ASN A 229 4.57 -10.74 -18.66
CA ASN A 229 3.91 -11.66 -19.61
C ASN A 229 2.75 -11.00 -20.40
N TYR A 230 2.51 -9.70 -20.18
CA TYR A 230 1.41 -8.87 -20.73
C TYR A 230 0.01 -9.10 -20.13
N ASP A 231 -0.13 -9.89 -19.06
CA ASP A 231 -1.40 -9.95 -18.31
C ASP A 231 -1.63 -8.65 -17.50
N THR A 232 -2.85 -8.12 -17.55
CA THR A 232 -3.27 -6.98 -16.70
C THR A 232 -3.93 -7.50 -15.42
N VAL A 233 -3.36 -7.22 -14.25
CA VAL A 233 -3.88 -7.69 -12.95
C VAL A 233 -4.25 -6.54 -12.02
N TRP A 234 -5.27 -6.73 -11.19
CA TRP A 234 -5.65 -5.77 -10.16
C TRP A 234 -4.73 -5.86 -8.93
N VAL A 235 -4.44 -4.72 -8.31
CA VAL A 235 -3.87 -4.65 -6.97
C VAL A 235 -4.98 -4.74 -5.93
N CYS A 236 -4.96 -5.78 -5.11
CA CYS A 236 -6.01 -6.10 -4.14
C CYS A 236 -6.27 -4.97 -3.14
N ARG A 237 -7.54 -4.62 -2.95
CA ARG A 237 -7.97 -3.53 -2.05
C ARG A 237 -7.65 -3.73 -0.57
N TRP A 238 -7.52 -4.97 -0.12
CA TRP A 238 -7.30 -5.31 1.28
C TRP A 238 -5.81 -5.32 1.66
N CYS A 239 -5.02 -6.14 0.96
CA CYS A 239 -3.60 -6.32 1.27
C CYS A 239 -2.66 -5.39 0.49
N GLY A 240 -3.10 -4.82 -0.63
CA GLY A 240 -2.27 -4.00 -1.52
C GLY A 240 -1.28 -4.79 -2.38
N THR A 241 -1.42 -6.12 -2.48
CA THR A 241 -0.60 -6.94 -3.38
C THR A 241 -1.37 -7.29 -4.68
N PRO A 242 -0.68 -7.52 -5.81
CA PRO A 242 -1.31 -7.92 -7.07
C PRO A 242 -2.04 -9.27 -6.99
N ILE A 243 -3.11 -9.42 -7.76
CA ILE A 243 -3.93 -10.64 -7.82
C ILE A 243 -3.46 -11.51 -9.00
N THR A 244 -2.43 -12.33 -8.75
CA THR A 244 -1.86 -13.28 -9.72
C THR A 244 -2.45 -14.69 -9.62
N GLU A 245 -3.01 -15.06 -8.46
CA GLU A 245 -3.43 -16.44 -8.13
C GLU A 245 -4.97 -16.61 -8.10
N GLY A 246 -5.67 -15.75 -8.84
CA GLY A 246 -7.14 -15.75 -8.94
C GLY A 246 -7.85 -14.79 -7.98
N ALA A 247 -8.89 -14.14 -8.48
CA ALA A 247 -9.67 -13.15 -7.74
C ALA A 247 -10.89 -13.76 -7.01
N ALA A 248 -11.56 -12.94 -6.20
CA ALA A 248 -12.86 -13.28 -5.63
C ALA A 248 -13.97 -13.27 -6.69
N TYR A 249 -14.93 -14.20 -6.59
CA TYR A 249 -16.04 -14.30 -7.54
C TYR A 249 -16.92 -13.04 -7.49
N GLY A 250 -17.23 -12.47 -8.66
CA GLY A 250 -17.91 -11.18 -8.79
C GLY A 250 -17.13 -9.96 -8.30
N ASN A 251 -15.92 -10.12 -7.76
CA ASN A 251 -15.16 -9.07 -7.07
C ASN A 251 -13.68 -9.13 -7.47
N GLU A 252 -13.39 -8.84 -8.75
CA GLU A 252 -12.03 -8.93 -9.35
C GLU A 252 -10.93 -8.11 -8.64
N GLN A 253 -11.31 -7.14 -7.80
CA GLN A 253 -10.40 -6.23 -7.08
C GLN A 253 -9.94 -6.75 -5.70
N PHE A 254 -10.25 -8.01 -5.36
CA PHE A 254 -9.83 -8.67 -4.11
C PHE A 254 -9.35 -10.12 -4.35
N HIS A 255 -8.35 -10.58 -3.57
CA HIS A 255 -8.11 -12.03 -3.42
C HIS A 255 -9.28 -12.69 -2.69
N ARG A 256 -9.53 -13.98 -2.96
CA ARG A 256 -10.66 -14.74 -2.41
C ARG A 256 -10.72 -14.75 -0.87
N THR A 257 -9.57 -14.79 -0.19
CA THR A 257 -9.46 -14.70 1.28
C THR A 257 -9.66 -13.27 1.79
N CYS A 258 -9.04 -12.30 1.13
CA CYS A 258 -9.16 -10.87 1.44
C CYS A 258 -10.60 -10.38 1.36
N TYR A 259 -11.36 -10.83 0.36
CA TYR A 259 -12.78 -10.50 0.21
C TYR A 259 -13.64 -11.03 1.36
N LYS A 260 -13.31 -12.21 1.92
CA LYS A 260 -13.97 -12.70 3.13
C LYS A 260 -13.70 -11.76 4.32
N SER A 261 -12.44 -11.46 4.62
CA SER A 261 -12.10 -10.58 5.76
C SER A 261 -12.68 -9.17 5.63
N TYR A 262 -12.83 -8.68 4.39
CA TYR A 262 -13.55 -7.45 4.07
C TYR A 262 -15.05 -7.54 4.41
N ASN A 263 -15.74 -8.60 3.98
CA ASN A 263 -17.15 -8.82 4.32
C ASN A 263 -17.36 -9.05 5.83
N ASP A 264 -16.46 -9.77 6.49
CA ASP A 264 -16.47 -9.97 7.95
C ASP A 264 -16.37 -8.60 8.67
N ALA A 265 -15.52 -7.68 8.18
CA ALA A 265 -15.37 -6.32 8.73
C ALA A 265 -16.58 -5.41 8.43
N LEU A 266 -17.20 -5.51 7.24
CA LEU A 266 -18.45 -4.82 6.92
C LEU A 266 -19.59 -5.27 7.84
N PHE A 267 -19.72 -6.58 8.06
CA PHE A 267 -20.75 -7.14 8.94
C PHE A 267 -20.54 -6.73 10.40
N PHE A 268 -19.31 -6.76 10.89
CA PHE A 268 -18.96 -6.28 12.23
C PHE A 268 -19.35 -4.80 12.43
N PHE A 269 -19.02 -3.93 11.47
CA PHE A 269 -19.42 -2.52 11.49
C PHE A 269 -20.95 -2.33 11.49
N PHE A 270 -21.68 -3.10 10.67
CA PHE A 270 -23.14 -3.04 10.63
C PHE A 270 -23.77 -3.43 11.98
N VAL A 271 -23.28 -4.49 12.62
CA VAL A 271 -23.74 -4.91 13.96
C VAL A 271 -23.40 -3.85 15.02
N LEU A 272 -22.21 -3.26 14.99
CA LEU A 272 -21.85 -2.15 15.89
C LEU A 272 -22.77 -0.93 15.71
N GLY A 273 -23.12 -0.59 14.46
CA GLY A 273 -24.06 0.49 14.15
C GLY A 273 -25.43 0.27 14.78
N TRP A 274 -25.98 -0.95 14.69
CA TRP A 274 -27.24 -1.31 15.35
C TRP A 274 -27.16 -1.29 16.88
N LEU A 275 -26.04 -1.76 17.46
CA LEU A 275 -25.82 -1.66 18.90
C LEU A 275 -25.76 -0.19 19.36
N GLN A 276 -25.01 0.66 18.65
CA GLN A 276 -24.87 2.08 18.99
C GLN A 276 -26.18 2.87 18.82
N LEU A 277 -26.96 2.56 17.77
CA LEU A 277 -28.31 3.08 17.56
C LEU A 277 -29.24 2.67 18.73
N SER A 278 -29.19 1.40 19.13
CA SER A 278 -29.98 0.87 20.26
C SER A 278 -29.61 1.52 21.59
N LEU A 279 -28.31 1.67 21.89
CA LEU A 279 -27.82 2.39 23.07
C LEU A 279 -28.34 3.83 23.10
N GLY A 280 -28.32 4.53 21.97
CA GLY A 280 -28.83 5.89 21.84
C GLY A 280 -30.35 6.01 22.04
N ILE A 281 -31.13 5.12 21.41
CA ILE A 281 -32.60 5.08 21.56
C ILE A 281 -33.00 4.77 23.00
N VAL A 282 -32.43 3.73 23.61
CA VAL A 282 -32.77 3.35 25.00
C VAL A 282 -32.29 4.40 26.00
N GLY A 283 -31.10 5.00 25.79
CA GLY A 283 -30.62 6.11 26.60
C GLY A 283 -31.58 7.31 26.57
N ALA A 284 -32.03 7.72 25.39
CA ALA A 284 -33.01 8.79 25.23
C ALA A 284 -34.37 8.44 25.86
N ALA A 285 -34.85 7.20 25.72
CA ALA A 285 -36.10 6.74 26.32
C ALA A 285 -36.05 6.72 27.86
N LEU A 286 -34.93 6.30 28.44
CA LEU A 286 -34.71 6.36 29.90
C LEU A 286 -34.67 7.81 30.40
N ALA A 287 -33.97 8.71 29.70
CA ALA A 287 -33.96 10.13 30.02
C ALA A 287 -35.37 10.75 29.94
N PHE A 288 -36.11 10.49 28.87
CA PHE A 288 -37.48 11.00 28.68
C PHE A 288 -38.47 10.48 29.73
N ARG A 289 -38.28 9.26 30.24
CA ARG A 289 -39.19 8.64 31.22
C ARG A 289 -38.86 8.96 32.68
N TYR A 290 -37.58 9.06 33.05
CA TYR A 290 -37.15 9.21 34.45
C TYR A 290 -36.57 10.59 34.80
N PHE A 291 -36.18 11.39 33.80
CA PHE A 291 -35.47 12.66 34.01
C PHE A 291 -36.08 13.81 33.19
N ARG A 292 -37.39 13.73 32.89
CA ARG A 292 -38.12 14.70 32.06
C ARG A 292 -37.99 16.14 32.55
N ASP A 293 -38.07 16.33 33.86
CA ASP A 293 -38.09 17.64 34.51
C ASP A 293 -36.67 18.16 34.82
N ALA A 294 -35.66 17.27 34.78
CA ALA A 294 -34.26 17.61 34.93
C ALA A 294 -33.68 18.09 33.58
N VAL A 295 -33.80 19.39 33.30
CA VAL A 295 -33.39 20.03 32.02
C VAL A 295 -31.95 19.68 31.62
N LEU A 296 -31.02 19.58 32.58
CA LEU A 296 -29.61 19.19 32.38
C LEU A 296 -29.43 17.74 31.85
N VAL A 297 -30.42 16.87 32.05
CA VAL A 297 -30.48 15.52 31.49
C VAL A 297 -31.32 15.52 30.21
N PHE A 298 -32.50 16.12 30.25
CA PHE A 298 -33.48 16.06 29.17
C PHE A 298 -33.04 16.75 27.87
N ALA A 299 -32.61 18.01 27.94
CA ALA A 299 -32.29 18.78 26.73
C ALA A 299 -31.06 18.23 25.98
N PRO A 300 -29.95 17.83 26.65
CA PRO A 300 -28.81 17.24 25.96
C PRO A 300 -29.11 15.85 25.38
N THR A 301 -29.89 15.02 26.07
CA THR A 301 -30.25 13.68 25.57
C THR A 301 -31.22 13.73 24.38
N LEU A 302 -32.19 14.66 24.37
CA LEU A 302 -33.03 14.92 23.20
C LEU A 302 -32.22 15.44 22.01
N THR A 303 -31.30 16.38 22.23
CA THR A 303 -30.41 16.90 21.18
C THR A 303 -29.51 15.80 20.61
N SER A 304 -28.96 14.95 21.50
CA SER A 304 -28.14 13.79 21.15
C SER A 304 -28.92 12.74 20.34
N PHE A 305 -30.19 12.52 20.66
CA PHE A 305 -31.10 11.66 19.89
C PHE A 305 -31.36 12.21 18.47
N LEU A 306 -31.58 13.52 18.33
CA LEU A 306 -31.73 14.14 17.00
C LEU A 306 -30.43 14.05 16.17
N LEU A 307 -29.27 14.29 16.80
CA LEU A 307 -27.97 14.16 16.14
C LEU A 307 -27.64 12.71 15.75
N LEU A 308 -28.12 11.71 16.50
CA LEU A 308 -28.03 10.28 16.14
C LEU A 308 -28.75 9.99 14.82
N TRP A 309 -29.94 10.56 14.58
CA TRP A 309 -30.63 10.44 13.29
C TRP A 309 -29.92 11.20 12.17
N VAL A 310 -29.33 12.38 12.46
CA VAL A 310 -28.48 13.11 11.51
C VAL A 310 -27.25 12.28 11.11
N CYS A 311 -26.59 11.61 12.06
CA CYS A 311 -25.48 10.69 11.79
C CYS A 311 -25.92 9.48 10.95
N LEU A 312 -27.09 8.88 11.23
CA LEU A 312 -27.63 7.78 10.43
C LEU A 312 -27.95 8.23 8.99
N GLY A 313 -28.58 9.39 8.82
CA GLY A 313 -28.80 10.01 7.51
C GLY A 313 -27.49 10.28 6.78
N PHE A 314 -26.48 10.81 7.48
CA PHE A 314 -25.14 11.00 6.91
C PHE A 314 -24.51 9.69 6.44
N LEU A 315 -24.69 8.57 7.14
CA LEU A 315 -24.19 7.26 6.72
C LEU A 315 -24.94 6.73 5.49
N VAL A 316 -26.28 6.81 5.46
CA VAL A 316 -27.11 6.35 4.33
C VAL A 316 -26.84 7.17 3.05
N PHE A 317 -26.71 8.49 3.17
CA PHE A 317 -26.45 9.38 2.03
C PHE A 317 -24.95 9.60 1.74
N ARG A 318 -24.04 8.81 2.33
CA ARG A 318 -22.58 8.95 2.15
C ARG A 318 -22.10 8.45 0.79
N GLY A 319 -22.36 9.22 -0.25
CA GLY A 319 -21.79 8.97 -1.58
C GLY A 319 -20.26 8.83 -1.52
N ASN A 320 -19.73 7.79 -2.18
CA ASN A 320 -18.33 7.31 -2.08
C ASN A 320 -17.28 8.24 -2.77
N ARG A 321 -17.51 9.57 -2.74
CA ARG A 321 -16.83 10.59 -3.56
C ARG A 321 -16.12 11.72 -2.78
N ARG A 322 -16.33 11.91 -1.46
CA ARG A 322 -15.69 13.00 -0.68
C ARG A 322 -15.14 12.55 0.67
N LYS A 323 -14.03 13.17 1.12
CA LYS A 323 -13.45 12.98 2.45
C LYS A 323 -14.30 13.70 3.53
N THR A 324 -15.40 13.12 3.96
CA THR A 324 -16.30 13.70 4.99
C THR A 324 -16.00 13.23 6.42
N TYR A 325 -14.78 12.78 6.70
CA TYR A 325 -14.33 12.34 8.04
C TYR A 325 -14.33 13.48 9.07
N HIS A 326 -14.10 14.70 8.61
CA HIS A 326 -14.11 15.92 9.44
C HIS A 326 -15.50 16.19 10.02
N TRP A 327 -16.55 15.98 9.21
CA TRP A 327 -17.94 16.14 9.63
C TRP A 327 -18.41 15.03 10.57
N THR A 328 -18.04 13.77 10.31
CA THR A 328 -18.33 12.68 11.26
C THR A 328 -17.57 12.86 12.58
N LEU A 329 -16.30 13.25 12.55
CA LEU A 329 -15.54 13.58 13.76
C LEU A 329 -16.20 14.70 14.58
N PHE A 330 -16.64 15.78 13.92
CA PHE A 330 -17.32 16.90 14.59
C PHE A 330 -18.66 16.47 15.22
N LEU A 331 -19.49 15.71 14.49
CA LEU A 331 -20.76 15.22 15.02
C LEU A 331 -20.57 14.25 16.19
N GLU A 332 -19.59 13.35 16.12
CA GLU A 332 -19.28 12.41 17.21
C GLU A 332 -18.76 13.15 18.47
N LEU A 333 -17.93 14.18 18.30
CA LEU A 333 -17.47 15.06 19.39
C LEU A 333 -18.64 15.84 20.02
N ALA A 334 -19.54 16.40 19.20
CA ALA A 334 -20.72 17.12 19.68
C ALA A 334 -21.67 16.20 20.45
N ILE A 335 -21.93 14.98 19.95
CA ILE A 335 -22.72 13.97 20.65
C ILE A 335 -22.05 13.56 21.97
N LEU A 336 -20.73 13.31 22.00
CA LEU A 336 -20.02 12.97 23.23
C LEU A 336 -20.13 14.09 24.28
N ALA A 337 -19.96 15.35 23.86
CA ALA A 337 -20.07 16.51 24.75
C ALA A 337 -21.48 16.62 25.37
N LEU A 338 -22.53 16.35 24.60
CA LEU A 338 -23.92 16.36 25.09
C LEU A 338 -24.23 15.27 26.12
N TRP A 339 -23.43 14.20 26.22
CA TRP A 339 -23.58 13.19 27.28
C TRP A 339 -22.89 13.55 28.60
N ILE A 340 -22.02 14.57 28.62
CA ILE A 340 -21.31 14.98 29.85
C ILE A 340 -22.28 15.56 30.90
N PRO A 341 -23.18 16.53 30.61
CA PRO A 341 -24.09 17.07 31.62
C PRO A 341 -25.06 16.03 32.22
N PRO A 342 -25.69 15.11 31.44
CA PRO A 342 -26.50 14.02 31.98
C PRO A 342 -25.76 13.13 32.98
N VAL A 343 -24.53 12.72 32.65
CA VAL A 343 -23.71 11.84 33.50
C VAL A 343 -23.21 12.60 34.74
N TYR A 344 -22.78 13.86 34.59
CA TYR A 344 -22.37 14.71 35.70
C TYR A 344 -23.52 14.91 36.70
N TYR A 345 -24.70 15.34 36.23
CA TYR A 345 -25.86 15.59 37.08
C TYR A 345 -26.24 14.37 37.92
N ILE A 346 -26.40 13.20 37.29
CA ILE A 346 -26.75 11.96 38.00
C ILE A 346 -25.66 11.53 38.99
N SER A 347 -24.38 11.68 38.62
CA SER A 347 -23.26 11.31 39.49
C SER A 347 -23.16 12.23 40.71
N THR A 348 -23.34 13.54 40.52
CA THR A 348 -23.32 14.53 41.61
C THR A 348 -24.52 14.37 42.54
N ASP A 349 -25.71 14.06 42.02
CA ASP A 349 -26.90 13.77 42.82
C ASP A 349 -26.68 12.54 43.74
N MET A 350 -26.15 11.45 43.18
CA MET A 350 -25.79 10.24 43.94
C MET A 350 -24.69 10.47 45.00
N ILE A 351 -23.77 11.43 44.78
CA ILE A 351 -22.71 11.77 45.74
C ILE A 351 -23.23 12.68 46.85
N ASN A 352 -24.13 13.62 46.53
CA ASN A 352 -24.66 14.59 47.48
C ASN A 352 -25.72 13.99 48.42
N PHE A 353 -26.43 12.94 47.98
CA PHE A 353 -27.49 12.28 48.75
C PHE A 353 -27.22 10.77 48.97
N PRO A 354 -26.10 10.39 49.63
CA PRO A 354 -25.67 8.99 49.74
C PRO A 354 -26.58 8.12 50.62
N GLU A 355 -27.42 8.75 51.45
CA GLU A 355 -28.40 8.06 52.32
C GLU A 355 -29.68 7.66 51.54
N ASN A 356 -29.93 8.24 50.37
CA ASN A 356 -31.11 7.91 49.56
C ASN A 356 -30.88 6.63 48.75
N PRO A 357 -31.82 5.65 48.76
CA PRO A 357 -31.67 4.41 48.01
C PRO A 357 -31.80 4.66 46.50
N VAL A 358 -30.66 4.72 45.81
CA VAL A 358 -30.56 5.04 44.38
C VAL A 358 -31.44 4.09 43.54
N PRO A 359 -32.40 4.61 42.74
CA PRO A 359 -33.28 3.77 41.94
C PRO A 359 -32.51 2.91 40.92
N ARG A 360 -32.93 1.65 40.74
CA ARG A 360 -32.35 0.75 39.72
C ARG A 360 -32.45 1.32 38.30
N SER A 361 -33.45 2.15 38.02
CA SER A 361 -33.60 2.91 36.77
C SER A 361 -32.51 3.97 36.58
N THR A 362 -32.11 4.68 37.64
CA THR A 362 -31.01 5.66 37.64
C THR A 362 -29.67 4.98 37.34
N ILE A 363 -29.40 3.84 38.00
CA ILE A 363 -28.20 3.04 37.75
C ILE A 363 -28.18 2.52 36.30
N ALA A 364 -29.32 1.99 35.81
CA ALA A 364 -29.43 1.52 34.43
C ALA A 364 -29.23 2.65 33.41
N ALA A 365 -29.78 3.84 33.66
CA ALA A 365 -29.56 5.02 32.82
C ALA A 365 -28.07 5.40 32.78
N LEU A 366 -27.43 5.52 33.94
CA LEU A 366 -26.00 5.88 34.04
C LEU A 366 -25.10 4.88 33.29
N VAL A 367 -25.37 3.57 33.42
CA VAL A 367 -24.65 2.51 32.68
C VAL A 367 -24.88 2.65 31.17
N MET A 368 -26.11 2.87 30.71
CA MET A 368 -26.41 3.05 29.29
C MET A 368 -25.79 4.31 28.70
N PHE A 369 -25.74 5.40 29.48
CA PHE A 369 -25.09 6.65 29.09
C PHE A 369 -23.57 6.45 28.97
N GLY A 370 -22.94 5.82 29.96
CA GLY A 370 -21.51 5.50 29.94
C GLY A 370 -21.11 4.57 28.78
N LEU A 371 -21.91 3.54 28.50
CA LEU A 371 -21.72 2.66 27.34
C LEU A 371 -21.83 3.42 26.01
N ASN A 372 -22.82 4.31 25.86
CA ASN A 372 -22.94 5.15 24.66
C ASN A 372 -21.73 6.08 24.53
N MET A 373 -21.31 6.76 25.60
CA MET A 373 -20.10 7.60 25.61
C MET A 373 -18.83 6.82 25.21
N PHE A 374 -18.68 5.58 25.68
CA PHE A 374 -17.56 4.71 25.29
C PHE A 374 -17.58 4.37 23.79
N PHE A 375 -18.74 4.03 23.23
CA PHE A 375 -18.90 3.82 21.78
C PHE A 375 -18.58 5.11 20.99
N ARG A 376 -19.03 6.28 21.47
CA ARG A 376 -18.70 7.58 20.86
C ARG A 376 -17.20 7.89 20.92
N LEU A 377 -16.53 7.59 22.03
CA LEU A 377 -15.08 7.75 22.17
C LEU A 377 -14.31 6.87 21.17
N LEU A 378 -14.71 5.61 20.99
CA LEU A 378 -14.15 4.73 19.96
C LEU A 378 -14.41 5.27 18.54
N ASN A 379 -15.59 5.87 18.29
CA ASN A 379 -15.88 6.52 17.01
C ASN A 379 -14.99 7.74 16.76
N ILE A 380 -14.70 8.55 17.79
CA ILE A 380 -13.78 9.68 17.72
C ILE A 380 -12.36 9.19 17.41
N LEU A 381 -11.87 8.20 18.17
CA LEU A 381 -10.53 7.62 17.99
C LEU A 381 -10.33 7.07 16.58
N GLY A 382 -11.29 6.32 16.03
CA GLY A 382 -11.22 5.83 14.66
C GLY A 382 -11.27 6.94 13.60
N ASN A 383 -12.11 7.97 13.78
CA ASN A 383 -12.13 9.12 12.87
C ASN A 383 -10.82 9.93 12.92
N VAL A 384 -10.14 10.01 14.07
CA VAL A 384 -8.80 10.62 14.20
C VAL A 384 -7.75 9.78 13.45
N VAL A 385 -7.76 8.44 13.59
CA VAL A 385 -6.87 7.54 12.83
C VAL A 385 -7.09 7.69 11.31
N LEU A 386 -8.33 7.89 10.87
CA LEU A 386 -8.67 8.17 9.48
C LEU A 386 -8.30 9.57 9.00
N PHE A 387 -8.28 10.56 9.90
CA PHE A 387 -7.78 11.90 9.63
C PHE A 387 -6.26 11.92 9.43
N CYS A 388 -5.51 11.11 10.19
CA CYS A 388 -4.07 10.90 10.04
C CYS A 388 -3.64 10.07 8.80
N GLU A 389 -4.51 9.96 7.79
CA GLU A 389 -4.31 9.20 6.54
C GLU A 389 -3.75 7.77 6.74
N TYR A 390 -4.31 7.04 7.70
CA TYR A 390 -4.01 5.62 7.90
C TYR A 390 -4.29 4.79 6.64
N ASP A 391 -3.30 3.99 6.25
CA ASP A 391 -3.29 3.14 5.06
C ASP A 391 -2.94 1.72 5.49
N MET A 392 -3.97 0.87 5.54
CA MET A 392 -3.88 -0.51 6.03
C MET A 392 -2.92 -1.37 5.21
N THR A 393 -2.80 -1.11 3.90
CA THR A 393 -1.97 -1.92 3.00
C THR A 393 -0.48 -1.84 3.35
N ARG A 394 -0.07 -0.76 4.04
CA ARG A 394 1.33 -0.56 4.43
C ARG A 394 1.88 -1.65 5.34
N ILE A 395 1.09 -2.40 6.14
CA ILE A 395 1.64 -3.50 6.97
C ILE A 395 2.15 -4.68 6.13
N HIS A 396 1.49 -4.94 5.00
CA HIS A 396 1.84 -6.05 4.11
C HIS A 396 3.13 -5.77 3.33
N ARG A 397 3.63 -4.53 3.35
CA ARG A 397 4.96 -4.23 2.82
C ARG A 397 6.03 -4.89 3.70
N PRO A 398 7.00 -5.61 3.12
CA PRO A 398 8.23 -5.96 3.83
C PRO A 398 8.91 -4.71 4.43
N ASN A 399 9.73 -4.93 5.47
CA ASN A 399 10.51 -3.92 6.20
C ASN A 399 9.73 -2.92 7.10
N VAL A 400 8.42 -3.11 7.32
CA VAL A 400 7.65 -2.33 8.32
C VAL A 400 8.18 -2.56 9.75
N PRO A 401 8.43 -1.50 10.55
CA PRO A 401 9.02 -1.61 11.88
C PRO A 401 8.10 -2.34 12.88
N ARG A 402 8.71 -3.09 13.81
CA ARG A 402 8.00 -4.00 14.74
C ARG A 402 6.91 -3.31 15.56
N TRP A 403 7.16 -2.11 16.08
CA TRP A 403 6.16 -1.34 16.84
C TRP A 403 4.90 -1.06 16.00
N ARG A 404 5.07 -0.69 14.73
CA ARG A 404 3.95 -0.41 13.83
C ARG A 404 3.15 -1.67 13.53
N LYS A 405 3.80 -2.83 13.45
CA LYS A 405 3.10 -4.13 13.33
C LYS A 405 2.30 -4.47 14.60
N ALA A 406 2.82 -4.16 15.78
CA ALA A 406 2.12 -4.40 17.06
C ALA A 406 0.91 -3.47 17.26
N CYS A 407 1.01 -2.18 16.90
CA CYS A 407 -0.11 -1.24 17.02
C CYS A 407 -1.16 -1.38 15.90
N HIS A 408 -0.79 -1.94 14.75
CA HIS A 408 -1.67 -2.08 13.57
C HIS A 408 -3.03 -2.74 13.84
N PRO A 409 -3.15 -3.89 14.55
CA PRO A 409 -4.47 -4.48 14.82
C PRO A 409 -5.39 -3.55 15.61
N GLY A 410 -4.86 -2.73 16.53
CA GLY A 410 -5.63 -1.72 17.25
C GLY A 410 -6.11 -0.60 16.32
N PHE A 411 -5.24 -0.07 15.46
CA PHE A 411 -5.63 0.94 14.47
C PHE A 411 -6.62 0.40 13.42
N ALA A 412 -6.43 -0.83 12.95
CA ALA A 412 -7.35 -1.50 12.03
C ALA A 412 -8.72 -1.71 12.68
N LEU A 413 -8.76 -2.18 13.93
CA LEU A 413 -10.00 -2.32 14.69
C LEU A 413 -10.74 -0.97 14.84
N LEU A 414 -10.05 0.11 15.20
CA LEU A 414 -10.64 1.45 15.29
C LEU A 414 -11.16 1.97 13.93
N VAL A 415 -10.49 1.63 12.83
CA VAL A 415 -10.94 1.97 11.47
C VAL A 415 -12.15 1.15 11.03
N PHE A 416 -12.21 -0.14 11.37
CA PHE A 416 -13.38 -0.98 11.09
C PHE A 416 -14.56 -0.70 12.01
N TRP A 417 -14.30 -0.23 13.24
CA TRP A 417 -15.31 0.29 14.15
C TRP A 417 -15.99 1.56 13.59
N THR A 418 -15.27 2.39 12.83
CA THR A 418 -15.77 3.68 12.34
C THR A 418 -16.23 3.72 10.90
N TYR A 419 -15.44 3.20 9.95
CA TYR A 419 -15.76 3.25 8.52
C TYR A 419 -14.92 2.25 7.71
N PRO A 420 -15.30 0.94 7.66
CA PRO A 420 -14.58 -0.08 6.87
C PRO A 420 -14.59 0.20 5.37
N GLN A 421 -15.60 0.93 4.88
CA GLN A 421 -15.68 1.42 3.50
C GLN A 421 -14.52 2.34 3.10
N THR A 422 -13.62 2.70 4.03
CA THR A 422 -12.35 3.32 3.68
C THR A 422 -11.51 2.50 2.70
N LEU A 423 -11.67 1.18 2.65
CA LEU A 423 -10.99 0.31 1.68
C LEU A 423 -11.56 0.41 0.24
N GLU A 424 -12.77 0.97 0.09
CA GLU A 424 -13.39 1.21 -1.22
C GLU A 424 -12.86 2.48 -1.91
N ARG A 425 -12.23 3.40 -1.15
CA ARG A 425 -11.76 4.72 -1.64
C ARG A 425 -10.89 4.56 -2.89
N LYS A 426 -11.39 5.02 -4.04
CA LYS A 426 -10.60 5.12 -5.28
C LYS A 426 -9.45 6.11 -5.06
N TYR A 427 -8.20 5.64 -5.13
CA TYR A 427 -6.99 6.44 -4.88
C TYR A 427 -5.98 6.31 -6.03
N PRO A 428 -5.93 7.26 -6.98
CA PRO A 428 -6.82 8.42 -7.13
C PRO A 428 -8.23 8.01 -7.62
N PRO A 429 -9.20 8.95 -7.70
CA PRO A 429 -10.29 8.81 -8.64
C PRO A 429 -9.73 8.65 -10.07
N ASP A 430 -10.35 7.76 -10.84
CA ASP A 430 -10.09 7.61 -12.27
C ASP A 430 -10.68 8.84 -12.99
N TYR A 431 -9.87 9.89 -13.14
CA TYR A 431 -10.14 11.03 -14.03
C TYR A 431 -9.25 10.90 -15.27
N ASN A 432 -9.73 10.11 -16.23
CA ASN A 432 -9.37 10.06 -17.65
C ASN A 432 -10.58 9.47 -18.38
#